data_AF-A0A0K3PXV8-F1
#
_entry.id   AF-A0A0K3PXV8-F1
#
_cell.length_a   1.000
_cell.length_b   1.000
_cell.length_c   1.000
_cell.angle_alpha   90.00
_cell.angle_beta   90.00
_cell.angle_gamma   90.00
#
_symmetry.space_group_name_H-M   'P 1'
#
loop_
_entity.id
_entity.type
_entity.pdbx_description
1 polymer ?
#
loop_
_entity_poly.entity_id
_entity_poly.type
_entity_poly.pdbx_seq_one_letter_code
_entity_poly.pdbx_strand_id
1 'polypeptide(L)'
;MSELSYLEKLMDGVEVEWLPLSKVFNLRNGYTPSKTKKEFWANGDIPWFRMDDIRENGRILGNSLQKISSCAVKGGKLFPENSILISTSATIGEHALITVPHLANQRFTCLALKESYADCFDIKFLFYYCFSLAEWCRKNTTMSSFASVDMDGFKKFLIPRPCPDNPEKSLAIQSEIVRILDKFTALTAELTAELNMRKKQYNYYRDQLLSFDESSVEWKTLLEACDYVDYRGKTPKKTQSGIFLVTAKNIRMGYIDYHASQEFISEEDYAIVMRRGLPKKGDVLITTEAPCGFVAQVNRENIALAQRVIKYRSKNTQLSNSFLKHYLLGSQFQDKLMQAATGSTVKGIKGSRLHQLKIPIPSKVEQDRIVAILDKFDTLTNSITEGLPREIELRQKQYEYYRDLLFSFPKPETVSN
;
A
#
# COMPACT_ATOMS: atom_id res chain seq x y z
N MET A 1 11.23 -31.03 -12.30
CA MET A 1 10.85 -30.25 -13.50
C MET A 1 10.60 -28.82 -13.03
N SER A 2 11.27 -27.82 -13.59
CA SER A 2 10.99 -26.42 -13.23
C SER A 2 9.56 -26.06 -13.69
N GLU A 3 8.83 -25.25 -12.91
CA GLU A 3 7.48 -24.78 -13.29
C GLU A 3 7.50 -24.08 -14.66
N LEU A 4 8.61 -23.44 -15.03
CA LEU A 4 8.87 -22.85 -16.34
C LEU A 4 8.71 -23.87 -17.49
N SER A 5 9.26 -25.08 -17.35
CA SER A 5 9.16 -26.13 -18.37
C SER A 5 7.72 -26.66 -18.55
N TYR A 6 6.86 -26.51 -17.56
CA TYR A 6 5.45 -26.90 -17.65
C TYR A 6 4.60 -25.81 -18.31
N LEU A 7 4.85 -24.53 -17.97
CA LEU A 7 4.18 -23.38 -18.58
C LEU A 7 4.49 -23.26 -20.07
N GLU A 8 5.76 -23.43 -20.44
CA GLU A 8 6.19 -23.46 -21.84
C GLU A 8 5.47 -24.59 -22.59
N LYS A 9 5.34 -25.78 -22.01
CA LYS A 9 4.58 -26.90 -22.60
C LYS A 9 3.07 -26.67 -22.67
N LEU A 10 2.50 -25.92 -21.74
CA LEU A 10 1.08 -25.55 -21.75
C LEU A 10 0.76 -24.63 -22.94
N MET A 11 1.73 -23.80 -23.34
CA MET A 11 1.57 -22.77 -24.36
C MET A 11 2.18 -23.13 -25.73
N ASP A 12 3.12 -24.08 -25.78
CA ASP A 12 3.78 -24.52 -27.01
C ASP A 12 2.79 -25.19 -27.97
N GLY A 13 2.80 -24.75 -29.23
CA GLY A 13 1.90 -25.24 -30.28
C GLY A 13 0.41 -24.94 -30.07
N VAL A 14 0.04 -24.02 -29.15
CA VAL A 14 -1.37 -23.62 -28.97
C VAL A 14 -1.78 -22.65 -30.06
N GLU A 15 -2.69 -23.07 -30.92
CA GLU A 15 -3.40 -22.19 -31.84
C GLU A 15 -4.35 -21.26 -31.08
N VAL A 16 -4.40 -19.98 -31.47
CA VAL A 16 -5.17 -18.95 -30.75
C VAL A 16 -6.01 -18.15 -31.73
N GLU A 17 -7.32 -18.15 -31.51
CA GLU A 17 -8.25 -17.25 -32.19
C GLU A 17 -8.34 -15.93 -31.40
N TRP A 18 -8.11 -14.80 -32.06
CA TRP A 18 -8.19 -13.47 -31.44
C TRP A 18 -9.53 -12.81 -31.77
N LEU A 19 -10.36 -12.61 -30.74
CA LEU A 19 -11.73 -12.11 -30.89
C LEU A 19 -11.84 -10.67 -30.37
N PRO A 20 -12.47 -9.73 -31.12
CA PRO A 20 -12.77 -8.40 -30.60
C PRO A 20 -13.62 -8.47 -29.33
N LEU A 21 -13.34 -7.60 -28.35
CA LEU A 21 -14.05 -7.52 -27.07
C LEU A 21 -15.57 -7.38 -27.26
N SER A 22 -15.99 -6.57 -28.23
CA SER A 22 -17.41 -6.39 -28.59
C SER A 22 -18.06 -7.62 -29.24
N LYS A 23 -17.27 -8.56 -29.79
CA LYS A 23 -17.76 -9.84 -30.30
C LYS A 23 -18.11 -10.77 -29.13
N VAL A 24 -17.27 -10.82 -28.09
CA VAL A 24 -17.41 -11.71 -26.92
C VAL A 24 -18.41 -11.18 -25.88
N PHE A 25 -18.41 -9.86 -25.61
CA PHE A 25 -19.18 -9.26 -24.53
C PHE A 25 -20.31 -8.35 -25.00
N ASN A 26 -21.40 -8.33 -24.24
CA ASN A 26 -22.38 -7.25 -24.23
C ASN A 26 -21.86 -6.12 -23.33
N LEU A 27 -21.60 -4.96 -23.92
CA LEU A 27 -21.05 -3.80 -23.23
C LEU A 27 -22.18 -2.85 -22.81
N ARG A 28 -22.28 -2.53 -21.51
CA ARG A 28 -23.25 -1.55 -21.02
C ARG A 28 -22.68 -0.77 -19.85
N ASN A 29 -22.80 0.57 -19.89
CA ASN A 29 -22.35 1.43 -18.80
C ASN A 29 -23.30 1.32 -17.59
N GLY A 30 -22.72 1.44 -16.39
CA GLY A 30 -23.48 1.62 -15.17
C GLY A 30 -24.16 2.99 -15.09
N TYR A 31 -24.90 3.21 -14.02
CA TYR A 31 -25.49 4.51 -13.71
C TYR A 31 -25.72 4.67 -12.19
N THR A 32 -25.82 5.92 -11.75
CA THR A 32 -26.26 6.23 -10.38
C THR A 32 -27.76 6.53 -10.39
N PRO A 33 -28.60 5.74 -9.67
CA PRO A 33 -29.98 6.12 -9.41
C PRO A 33 -30.08 7.49 -8.74
N SER A 34 -31.20 8.19 -8.90
CA SER A 34 -31.34 9.52 -8.29
C SER A 34 -31.15 9.45 -6.77
N LYS A 35 -30.21 10.23 -6.23
CA LYS A 35 -29.98 10.31 -4.79
C LYS A 35 -31.07 11.10 -4.05
N THR A 36 -31.85 11.90 -4.77
CA THR A 36 -32.96 12.67 -4.19
C THR A 36 -34.20 11.81 -3.92
N LYS A 37 -34.35 10.69 -4.63
CA LYS A 37 -35.45 9.74 -4.46
C LYS A 37 -35.07 8.71 -3.39
N LYS A 38 -35.48 8.97 -2.14
CA LYS A 38 -35.13 8.12 -1.00
C LYS A 38 -35.64 6.68 -1.17
N GLU A 39 -36.77 6.51 -1.85
CA GLU A 39 -37.37 5.22 -2.17
C GLU A 39 -36.47 4.31 -3.02
N PHE A 40 -35.49 4.87 -3.75
CA PHE A 40 -34.51 4.09 -4.51
C PHE A 40 -33.45 3.41 -3.64
N TRP A 41 -33.28 3.90 -2.40
CA TRP A 41 -32.21 3.49 -1.48
C TRP A 41 -32.74 2.89 -0.19
N ALA A 42 -34.02 3.10 0.12
CA ALA A 42 -34.69 2.52 1.28
C ALA A 42 -35.06 1.05 1.01
N ASN A 43 -34.78 0.17 1.98
CA ASN A 43 -35.14 -1.25 1.95
C ASN A 43 -34.69 -1.98 0.66
N GLY A 44 -33.55 -1.57 0.09
CA GLY A 44 -33.00 -2.18 -1.12
C GLY A 44 -32.36 -3.53 -0.85
N ASP A 45 -32.56 -4.47 -1.76
CA ASP A 45 -31.99 -5.82 -1.77
C ASP A 45 -31.03 -6.04 -2.95
N ILE A 46 -31.08 -5.18 -3.97
CA ILE A 46 -30.26 -5.29 -5.18
C ILE A 46 -28.88 -4.66 -4.95
N PRO A 47 -27.77 -5.39 -5.17
CA PRO A 47 -26.43 -4.84 -5.06
C PRO A 47 -26.15 -3.72 -6.07
N TRP A 48 -25.59 -2.59 -5.60
CA TRP A 48 -25.12 -1.50 -6.43
C TRP A 48 -23.64 -1.21 -6.16
N PHE A 49 -22.79 -1.64 -7.09
CA PHE A 49 -21.34 -1.61 -6.93
C PHE A 49 -20.70 -0.27 -7.31
N ARG A 50 -19.71 0.14 -6.51
CA ARG A 50 -18.86 1.31 -6.66
C ARG A 50 -17.38 0.93 -6.52
N MET A 51 -16.51 1.92 -6.74
CA MET A 51 -15.07 1.74 -6.58
C MET A 51 -14.68 1.36 -5.14
N ASP A 52 -15.41 1.86 -4.13
CA ASP A 52 -15.13 1.56 -2.73
C ASP A 52 -15.33 0.07 -2.42
N ASP A 53 -16.30 -0.59 -3.07
CA ASP A 53 -16.51 -2.03 -2.94
C ASP A 53 -15.27 -2.84 -3.37
N ILE A 54 -14.61 -2.42 -4.47
CA ILE A 54 -13.38 -3.06 -4.96
C ILE A 54 -12.22 -2.82 -4.00
N ARG A 55 -12.11 -1.60 -3.47
CA ARG A 55 -11.02 -1.21 -2.55
C ARG A 55 -11.11 -1.93 -1.21
N GLU A 56 -12.32 -2.16 -0.71
CA GLU A 56 -12.54 -2.77 0.61
C GLU A 56 -12.58 -4.30 0.54
N ASN A 57 -13.16 -4.87 -0.53
CA ASN A 57 -13.49 -6.30 -0.57
C ASN A 57 -12.73 -7.07 -1.66
N GLY A 58 -11.83 -6.42 -2.39
CA GLY A 58 -11.06 -7.04 -3.47
C GLY A 58 -11.83 -7.09 -4.79
N ARG A 59 -11.43 -8.01 -5.68
CA ARG A 59 -11.86 -7.99 -7.09
C ARG A 59 -12.89 -9.06 -7.47
N ILE A 60 -13.28 -9.95 -6.57
CA ILE A 60 -14.34 -10.95 -6.81
C ILE A 60 -15.42 -10.70 -5.76
N LEU A 61 -16.58 -10.21 -6.20
CA LEU A 61 -17.57 -9.61 -5.31
C LEU A 61 -18.95 -10.24 -5.47
N GLY A 62 -19.51 -10.71 -4.35
CA GLY A 62 -20.90 -11.22 -4.27
C GLY A 62 -21.87 -10.31 -3.50
N ASN A 63 -21.39 -9.22 -2.91
CA ASN A 63 -22.21 -8.26 -2.17
C ASN A 63 -21.61 -6.85 -2.25
N SER A 64 -22.45 -5.82 -2.14
CA SER A 64 -22.04 -4.41 -2.16
C SER A 64 -22.33 -3.70 -0.84
N LEU A 65 -21.58 -2.63 -0.59
CA LEU A 65 -21.72 -1.71 0.54
C LEU A 65 -23.05 -0.94 0.50
N GLN A 66 -23.62 -0.73 -0.70
CA GLN A 66 -24.90 -0.09 -0.88
C GLN A 66 -25.82 -0.95 -1.74
N LYS A 67 -27.10 -0.96 -1.37
CA LYS A 67 -28.16 -1.65 -2.09
C LYS A 67 -29.22 -0.65 -2.54
N ILE A 68 -29.93 -1.02 -3.60
CA ILE A 68 -31.01 -0.23 -4.18
C ILE A 68 -32.29 -1.07 -4.24
N SER A 69 -33.43 -0.40 -4.29
CA SER A 69 -34.72 -1.06 -4.49
C SER A 69 -34.98 -1.33 -5.98
N SER A 70 -35.89 -2.25 -6.26
CA SER A 70 -36.28 -2.62 -7.63
C SER A 70 -36.79 -1.46 -8.47
N CYS A 71 -37.43 -0.45 -7.85
CA CYS A 71 -37.94 0.73 -8.57
C CYS A 71 -36.82 1.68 -9.06
N ALA A 72 -35.58 1.50 -8.59
CA ALA A 72 -34.41 2.22 -9.08
C ALA A 72 -33.83 1.63 -10.40
N VAL A 73 -34.29 0.44 -10.80
CA VAL A 73 -33.77 -0.29 -11.97
C VAL A 73 -34.47 0.18 -13.24
N LYS A 74 -33.75 0.93 -14.07
CA LYS A 74 -34.26 1.43 -15.36
C LYS A 74 -34.54 0.26 -16.29
N GLY A 75 -35.78 0.15 -16.74
CA GLY A 75 -36.23 -0.92 -17.64
C GLY A 75 -36.21 -2.32 -17.01
N GLY A 76 -36.07 -2.44 -15.69
CA GLY A 76 -36.11 -3.71 -14.97
C GLY A 76 -34.97 -4.69 -15.28
N LYS A 77 -33.89 -4.25 -15.95
CA LYS A 77 -32.79 -5.13 -16.40
C LYS A 77 -31.49 -4.90 -15.64
N LEU A 78 -31.17 -5.82 -14.73
CA LEU A 78 -29.88 -5.90 -14.06
C LEU A 78 -28.76 -6.33 -15.02
N PHE A 79 -27.52 -6.13 -14.61
CA PHE A 79 -26.41 -6.86 -15.19
C PHE A 79 -26.47 -8.31 -14.70
N PRO A 80 -26.23 -9.30 -15.57
CA PRO A 80 -26.22 -10.69 -15.14
C PRO A 80 -25.07 -10.94 -14.15
N GLU A 81 -25.21 -11.98 -13.34
CA GLU A 81 -24.08 -12.50 -12.57
C GLU A 81 -22.95 -12.96 -13.49
N ASN A 82 -21.76 -13.08 -12.92
CA ASN A 82 -20.53 -13.40 -13.65
C ASN A 82 -20.23 -12.37 -14.75
N SER A 83 -20.59 -11.10 -14.53
CA SER A 83 -20.13 -9.99 -15.38
C SER A 83 -18.91 -9.31 -14.78
N ILE A 84 -18.07 -8.74 -15.64
CA ILE A 84 -16.88 -8.00 -15.23
C ILE A 84 -17.19 -6.50 -15.29
N LEU A 85 -16.98 -5.78 -14.19
CA LEU A 85 -16.99 -4.32 -14.17
C LEU A 85 -15.57 -3.81 -14.41
N ILE A 86 -15.39 -2.88 -15.34
CA ILE A 86 -14.12 -2.17 -15.55
C ILE A 86 -14.34 -0.66 -15.58
N SER A 87 -13.50 0.08 -14.86
CA SER A 87 -13.57 1.52 -14.79
C SER A 87 -12.90 2.14 -16.03
N THR A 88 -13.67 2.93 -16.76
CA THR A 88 -13.25 3.58 -18.02
C THR A 88 -13.08 5.09 -17.88
N SER A 89 -13.26 5.63 -16.66
CA SER A 89 -12.98 7.03 -16.31
C SER A 89 -12.60 7.17 -14.84
N ALA A 90 -11.86 8.22 -14.49
CA ALA A 90 -11.29 8.49 -13.16
C ALA A 90 -10.24 7.46 -12.69
N THR A 91 -10.63 6.22 -12.41
CA THR A 91 -9.76 5.11 -11.93
C THR A 91 -9.56 4.08 -13.03
N ILE A 92 -9.02 4.52 -14.16
CA ILE A 92 -9.00 3.76 -15.41
C ILE A 92 -8.29 2.41 -15.25
N GLY A 93 -8.98 1.34 -15.66
CA GLY A 93 -8.48 -0.04 -15.65
C GLY A 93 -8.76 -0.82 -14.36
N GLU A 94 -9.24 -0.17 -13.31
CA GLU A 94 -9.71 -0.90 -12.12
C GLU A 94 -10.93 -1.77 -12.47
N HIS A 95 -10.89 -3.05 -12.10
CA HIS A 95 -11.92 -4.01 -12.47
C HIS A 95 -12.22 -5.04 -11.38
N ALA A 96 -13.40 -5.64 -11.47
CA ALA A 96 -13.89 -6.70 -10.59
C ALA A 96 -14.83 -7.66 -11.32
N LEU A 97 -14.80 -8.94 -10.94
CA LEU A 97 -15.78 -9.96 -11.29
C LEU A 97 -16.93 -9.93 -10.27
N ILE A 98 -18.16 -9.77 -10.75
CA ILE A 98 -19.34 -9.73 -9.90
C ILE A 98 -20.11 -11.04 -10.02
N THR A 99 -20.28 -11.75 -8.90
CA THR A 99 -20.83 -13.11 -8.86
C THR A 99 -22.33 -13.16 -8.56
N VAL A 100 -23.02 -12.01 -8.68
CA VAL A 100 -24.46 -11.87 -8.42
C VAL A 100 -25.09 -10.90 -9.44
N PRO A 101 -26.41 -10.99 -9.70
CA PRO A 101 -27.11 -9.97 -10.48
C PRO A 101 -27.02 -8.61 -9.79
N HIS A 102 -26.74 -7.54 -10.56
CA HIS A 102 -26.36 -6.27 -9.94
C HIS A 102 -26.63 -5.04 -10.81
N LEU A 103 -26.49 -3.86 -10.20
CA LEU A 103 -26.18 -2.62 -10.89
C LEU A 103 -24.80 -2.08 -10.47
N ALA A 104 -24.31 -1.09 -11.20
CA ALA A 104 -23.00 -0.50 -10.97
C ALA A 104 -23.03 1.02 -11.23
N ASN A 105 -22.08 1.73 -10.63
CA ASN A 105 -21.87 3.16 -10.81
C ASN A 105 -21.57 3.56 -12.28
N GLN A 106 -21.86 4.82 -12.65
CA GLN A 106 -21.64 5.34 -14.02
C GLN A 106 -20.19 5.35 -14.49
N ARG A 107 -19.23 5.19 -13.58
CA ARG A 107 -17.80 5.11 -13.91
C ARG A 107 -17.37 3.73 -14.40
N PHE A 108 -18.24 2.72 -14.29
CA PHE A 108 -18.00 1.37 -14.77
C PHE A 108 -18.66 1.11 -16.12
N THR A 109 -17.93 0.40 -16.97
CA THR A 109 -18.47 -0.33 -18.11
C THR A 109 -18.58 -1.80 -17.68
N CYS A 110 -19.77 -2.38 -17.82
CA CYS A 110 -20.01 -3.79 -17.56
C CYS A 110 -19.78 -4.61 -18.84
N LEU A 111 -19.04 -5.71 -18.68
CA LEU A 111 -18.77 -6.73 -19.68
C LEU A 111 -19.56 -7.98 -19.30
N ALA A 112 -20.73 -8.16 -19.89
CA ALA A 112 -21.55 -9.36 -19.71
C ALA A 112 -21.25 -10.36 -20.83
N LEU A 113 -20.80 -11.56 -20.50
CA LEU A 113 -20.45 -12.58 -21.50
C LEU A 113 -21.70 -12.92 -22.34
N LYS A 114 -21.57 -12.97 -23.67
CA LYS A 114 -22.68 -13.39 -24.53
C LYS A 114 -22.89 -14.89 -24.40
N GLU A 115 -24.16 -15.32 -24.42
CA GLU A 115 -24.54 -16.74 -24.33
C GLU A 115 -23.83 -17.62 -25.36
N SER A 116 -23.62 -17.12 -26.58
CA SER A 116 -22.89 -17.83 -27.64
C SER A 116 -21.42 -18.15 -27.31
N TYR A 117 -20.87 -17.57 -26.25
CA TYR A 117 -19.50 -17.75 -25.78
C TYR A 117 -19.42 -18.36 -24.37
N ALA A 118 -20.56 -18.67 -23.74
CA ALA A 118 -20.60 -19.22 -22.38
C ALA A 118 -19.82 -20.54 -22.27
N ASP A 119 -19.93 -21.41 -23.27
CA ASP A 119 -19.21 -22.70 -23.31
C ASP A 119 -17.80 -22.59 -23.92
N CYS A 120 -17.37 -21.39 -24.30
CA CYS A 120 -16.05 -21.15 -24.90
C CYS A 120 -15.05 -20.53 -23.93
N PHE A 121 -15.53 -19.90 -22.86
CA PHE A 121 -14.68 -19.14 -21.94
C PHE A 121 -15.02 -19.42 -20.49
N ASP A 122 -13.98 -19.67 -19.70
CA ASP A 122 -14.05 -19.52 -18.25
C ASP A 122 -14.10 -18.02 -17.92
N ILE A 123 -15.11 -17.60 -17.15
CA ILE A 123 -15.25 -16.20 -16.76
C ILE A 123 -14.09 -15.69 -15.91
N LYS A 124 -13.46 -16.55 -15.10
CA LYS A 124 -12.27 -16.19 -14.34
C LYS A 124 -11.06 -15.98 -15.25
N PHE A 125 -10.94 -16.76 -16.32
CA PHE A 125 -9.90 -16.54 -17.33
C PHE A 125 -10.06 -15.14 -17.95
N LEU A 126 -11.29 -14.79 -18.36
CA LEU A 126 -11.60 -13.47 -18.88
C LEU A 126 -11.36 -12.35 -17.85
N PHE A 127 -11.69 -12.59 -16.58
CA PHE A 127 -11.41 -11.67 -15.49
C PHE A 127 -9.90 -11.43 -15.32
N TYR A 128 -9.08 -12.48 -15.29
CA TYR A 128 -7.63 -12.33 -15.19
C TYR A 128 -7.03 -11.68 -16.44
N TYR A 129 -7.57 -11.93 -17.62
CA TYR A 129 -7.15 -11.25 -18.84
C TYR A 129 -7.51 -9.74 -18.83
N CYS A 130 -8.46 -9.31 -17.99
CA CYS A 130 -8.78 -7.89 -17.84
C CYS A 130 -7.63 -7.08 -17.21
N PHE A 131 -6.60 -7.71 -16.62
CA PHE A 131 -5.38 -6.99 -16.24
C PHE A 131 -4.63 -6.44 -17.48
N SER A 132 -4.54 -7.22 -18.56
CA SER A 132 -3.98 -6.75 -19.83
C SER A 132 -4.87 -5.69 -20.50
N LEU A 133 -6.19 -5.87 -20.43
CA LEU A 133 -7.14 -4.84 -20.89
C LEU A 133 -6.99 -3.54 -20.09
N ALA A 134 -6.80 -3.63 -18.78
CA ALA A 134 -6.62 -2.48 -17.90
C ALA A 134 -5.37 -1.67 -18.26
N GLU A 135 -4.26 -2.34 -18.58
CA GLU A 135 -3.06 -1.68 -19.10
C GLU A 135 -3.30 -0.98 -20.43
N TRP A 136 -4.01 -1.65 -21.34
CA TRP A 136 -4.40 -1.06 -22.61
C TRP A 136 -5.27 0.19 -22.39
N CYS A 137 -6.27 0.14 -21.51
CA CYS A 137 -7.11 1.28 -21.15
C CYS A 137 -6.31 2.47 -20.63
N ARG A 138 -5.30 2.23 -19.77
CA ARG A 138 -4.43 3.28 -19.23
C ARG A 138 -3.56 3.95 -20.31
N LYS A 139 -3.19 3.21 -21.36
CA LYS A 139 -2.38 3.71 -22.48
C LYS A 139 -3.21 4.37 -23.59
N ASN A 140 -4.52 4.13 -23.63
CA ASN A 140 -5.42 4.56 -24.71
C ASN A 140 -6.55 5.42 -24.16
N THR A 141 -6.19 6.62 -23.72
CA THR A 141 -7.15 7.61 -23.19
C THR A 141 -7.31 8.79 -24.13
N THR A 142 -8.53 9.28 -24.29
CA THR A 142 -8.81 10.54 -24.98
C THR A 142 -8.55 11.72 -24.05
N MET A 143 -7.77 12.70 -24.49
CA MET A 143 -7.48 13.92 -23.72
C MET A 143 -8.60 14.96 -23.92
N SER A 144 -9.53 15.01 -22.97
CA SER A 144 -10.47 16.11 -22.78
C SER A 144 -10.23 16.77 -21.41
N SER A 145 -11.24 17.44 -20.81
CA SER A 145 -11.16 17.95 -19.43
C SER A 145 -11.06 16.85 -18.36
N PHE A 146 -11.43 15.60 -18.70
CA PHE A 146 -11.21 14.41 -17.87
C PHE A 146 -10.71 13.25 -18.74
N ALA A 147 -9.74 12.48 -18.22
CA ALA A 147 -9.27 11.28 -18.90
C ALA A 147 -10.37 10.20 -18.94
N SER A 148 -10.63 9.69 -20.14
CA SER A 148 -11.52 8.55 -20.41
C SER A 148 -10.92 7.64 -21.45
N VAL A 149 -11.26 6.36 -21.41
CA VAL A 149 -10.78 5.35 -22.37
C VAL A 149 -11.35 5.64 -23.77
N ASP A 150 -10.53 5.45 -24.81
CA ASP A 150 -11.03 5.38 -26.19
C ASP A 150 -11.95 4.17 -26.36
N MET A 151 -13.26 4.44 -26.46
CA MET A 151 -14.28 3.40 -26.51
C MET A 151 -14.32 2.66 -27.85
N ASP A 152 -13.80 3.24 -28.93
CA ASP A 152 -13.76 2.57 -30.23
C ASP A 152 -12.60 1.58 -30.31
N GLY A 153 -11.43 1.96 -29.79
CA GLY A 153 -10.34 1.02 -29.53
C GLY A 153 -10.73 -0.06 -28.51
N PHE A 154 -11.44 0.31 -27.43
CA PHE A 154 -11.86 -0.61 -26.37
C PHE A 154 -12.70 -1.77 -26.92
N LYS A 155 -13.67 -1.48 -27.79
CA LYS A 155 -14.51 -2.50 -28.45
C LYS A 155 -13.73 -3.46 -29.36
N LYS A 156 -12.59 -3.00 -29.87
CA LYS A 156 -11.72 -3.74 -30.81
C LYS A 156 -10.59 -4.48 -30.10
N PHE A 157 -10.38 -4.25 -28.80
CA PHE A 157 -9.37 -4.97 -28.03
C PHE A 157 -9.55 -6.49 -28.18
N LEU A 158 -8.45 -7.21 -28.40
CA LEU A 158 -8.49 -8.62 -28.76
C LEU A 158 -8.40 -9.51 -27.52
N ILE A 159 -9.30 -10.49 -27.45
CA ILE A 159 -9.38 -11.54 -26.44
C ILE A 159 -8.88 -12.84 -27.06
N PRO A 160 -7.91 -13.53 -26.44
CA PRO A 160 -7.40 -14.80 -26.93
C PRO A 160 -8.35 -15.93 -26.56
N ARG A 161 -8.71 -16.76 -27.54
CA ARG A 161 -9.37 -18.04 -27.37
C ARG A 161 -8.39 -19.15 -27.75
N PRO A 162 -7.78 -19.85 -26.79
CA PRO A 162 -6.84 -20.93 -27.08
C PRO A 162 -7.57 -22.15 -27.64
N CYS A 163 -6.95 -22.90 -28.54
CA CYS A 163 -7.48 -24.13 -29.15
C CYS A 163 -8.94 -23.98 -29.64
N PRO A 164 -9.23 -23.04 -30.57
CA PRO A 164 -10.62 -22.74 -30.99
C PRO A 164 -11.36 -23.95 -31.56
N ASP A 165 -10.63 -24.89 -32.17
CA ASP A 165 -11.18 -26.12 -32.76
C ASP A 165 -11.37 -27.27 -31.77
N ASN A 166 -10.94 -27.11 -30.51
CA ASN A 166 -11.12 -28.10 -29.46
C ASN A 166 -11.58 -27.43 -28.15
N PRO A 167 -12.90 -27.27 -27.95
CA PRO A 167 -13.47 -26.60 -26.79
C PRO A 167 -13.05 -27.21 -25.44
N GLU A 168 -12.99 -28.54 -25.35
CA GLU A 168 -12.57 -29.24 -24.12
C GLU A 168 -11.12 -28.89 -23.76
N LYS A 169 -10.21 -28.96 -24.73
CA LYS A 169 -8.81 -28.56 -24.55
C LYS A 169 -8.68 -27.07 -24.23
N SER A 170 -9.48 -26.22 -24.87
CA SER A 170 -9.53 -24.77 -24.61
C SER A 170 -9.86 -24.49 -23.15
N LEU A 171 -10.97 -25.05 -22.66
CA LEU A 171 -11.42 -24.87 -21.28
C LEU A 171 -10.43 -25.48 -20.27
N ALA A 172 -9.78 -26.60 -20.59
CA ALA A 172 -8.75 -27.19 -19.74
C ALA A 172 -7.54 -26.25 -19.58
N ILE A 173 -7.07 -25.64 -20.68
CA ILE A 173 -5.98 -24.64 -20.64
C ILE A 173 -6.40 -23.42 -19.82
N GLN A 174 -7.59 -22.87 -20.08
CA GLN A 174 -8.11 -21.73 -19.33
C GLN A 174 -8.23 -22.02 -17.83
N SER A 175 -8.75 -23.20 -17.48
CA SER A 175 -8.89 -23.65 -16.08
C SER A 175 -7.54 -23.79 -15.39
N GLU A 176 -6.51 -24.29 -16.09
CA GLU A 176 -5.17 -24.42 -15.53
C GLU A 176 -4.52 -23.05 -15.30
N ILE A 177 -4.71 -22.10 -16.23
CA ILE A 177 -4.30 -20.70 -16.05
C ILE A 177 -4.98 -20.11 -14.82
N VAL A 178 -6.30 -20.25 -14.72
CA VAL A 178 -7.10 -19.78 -13.57
C VAL A 178 -6.60 -20.40 -12.28
N ARG A 179 -6.33 -21.71 -12.26
CA ARG A 179 -5.83 -22.42 -11.07
C ARG A 179 -4.49 -21.86 -10.59
N ILE A 180 -3.60 -21.51 -11.50
CA ILE A 180 -2.28 -20.92 -11.17
C ILE A 180 -2.46 -19.51 -10.62
N LEU A 181 -3.25 -18.66 -11.29
CA LEU A 181 -3.49 -17.28 -10.89
C LEU A 181 -4.27 -17.16 -9.57
N ASP A 182 -5.24 -18.05 -9.33
CA ASP A 182 -5.96 -18.17 -8.06
C ASP A 182 -4.99 -18.51 -6.91
N LYS A 183 -4.05 -19.46 -7.12
CA LYS A 183 -3.04 -19.81 -6.11
C LYS A 183 -2.15 -18.62 -5.75
N PHE A 184 -1.67 -17.87 -6.73
CA PHE A 184 -0.88 -16.66 -6.45
C PHE A 184 -1.69 -15.61 -5.70
N THR A 185 -2.93 -15.37 -6.13
CA THR A 185 -3.82 -14.40 -5.48
C THR A 185 -4.10 -14.77 -4.02
N ALA A 186 -4.35 -16.04 -3.74
CA ALA A 186 -4.55 -16.55 -2.38
C ALA A 186 -3.30 -16.36 -1.50
N LEU A 187 -2.11 -16.73 -2.00
CA LEU A 187 -0.85 -16.55 -1.27
C LEU A 187 -0.57 -15.08 -0.93
N THR A 188 -0.82 -14.16 -1.87
CA THR A 188 -0.65 -12.72 -1.61
C THR A 188 -1.66 -12.21 -0.58
N ALA A 189 -2.90 -12.71 -0.61
CA ALA A 189 -3.92 -12.35 0.39
C ALA A 189 -3.56 -12.86 1.79
N GLU A 190 -3.11 -14.12 1.90
CA GLU A 190 -2.63 -14.72 3.15
C GLU A 190 -1.46 -13.96 3.76
N LEU A 191 -0.43 -13.63 2.96
CA LEU A 191 0.72 -12.84 3.41
C LEU A 191 0.32 -11.43 3.87
N THR A 192 -0.62 -10.79 3.18
CA THR A 192 -1.12 -9.47 3.57
C THR A 192 -1.91 -9.53 4.87
N ALA A 193 -2.73 -10.57 5.05
CA ALA A 193 -3.45 -10.82 6.30
C ALA A 193 -2.48 -11.10 7.46
N GLU A 194 -1.47 -11.94 7.24
CA GLU A 194 -0.41 -12.22 8.22
C GLU A 194 0.35 -10.94 8.60
N LEU A 195 0.76 -10.12 7.63
CA LEU A 195 1.42 -8.84 7.91
C LEU A 195 0.56 -7.93 8.81
N ASN A 196 -0.73 -7.85 8.54
CA ASN A 196 -1.66 -7.05 9.35
C ASN A 196 -1.81 -7.61 10.77
N MET A 197 -1.93 -8.94 10.92
CA MET A 197 -1.97 -9.59 12.24
C MET A 197 -0.67 -9.39 13.01
N ARG A 198 0.49 -9.51 12.36
CA ARG A 198 1.80 -9.27 12.96
C ARG A 198 2.00 -7.84 13.40
N LYS A 199 1.52 -6.85 12.63
CA LYS A 199 1.55 -5.45 13.05
C LYS A 199 0.68 -5.19 14.29
N LYS A 200 -0.51 -5.79 14.36
CA LYS A 200 -1.37 -5.71 15.56
C LYS A 200 -0.70 -6.36 16.77
N GLN A 201 -0.16 -7.57 16.59
CA GLN A 201 0.57 -8.31 17.61
C GLN A 201 1.80 -7.52 18.11
N TYR A 202 2.58 -6.95 17.18
CA TYR A 202 3.74 -6.12 17.50
C TYR A 202 3.35 -4.91 18.34
N ASN A 203 2.32 -4.16 17.95
CA ASN A 203 1.88 -2.99 18.71
C ASN A 203 1.46 -3.38 20.14
N TYR A 204 0.73 -4.48 20.29
CA TYR A 204 0.32 -4.99 21.61
C TYR A 204 1.52 -5.34 22.49
N TYR A 205 2.46 -6.17 22.00
CA TYR A 205 3.61 -6.59 22.80
C TYR A 205 4.63 -5.47 23.02
N ARG A 206 4.80 -4.57 22.05
CA ARG A 206 5.63 -3.38 22.21
C ARG A 206 5.15 -2.55 23.39
N ASP A 207 3.85 -2.27 23.42
CA ASP A 207 3.28 -1.45 24.49
C ASP A 207 3.32 -2.18 25.83
N GLN A 208 3.11 -3.50 25.85
CA GLN A 208 3.29 -4.32 27.05
C GLN A 208 4.74 -4.30 27.58
N LEU A 209 5.74 -4.48 26.71
CA LEU A 209 7.16 -4.50 27.08
C LEU A 209 7.70 -3.14 27.49
N LEU A 210 7.10 -2.06 26.99
CA LEU A 210 7.50 -0.69 27.28
C LEU A 210 6.60 0.00 28.32
N SER A 211 5.67 -0.74 28.92
CA SER A 211 4.85 -0.26 30.02
C SER A 211 5.54 -0.57 31.34
N PHE A 212 6.02 0.47 32.00
CA PHE A 212 6.67 0.38 33.30
C PHE A 212 5.83 1.08 34.37
N ASP A 213 5.75 0.46 35.55
CA ASP A 213 5.13 1.07 36.73
C ASP A 213 6.13 1.97 37.45
N GLU A 214 5.64 3.06 38.06
CA GLU A 214 6.49 4.02 38.79
C GLU A 214 7.29 3.41 39.94
N SER A 215 6.78 2.33 40.55
CA SER A 215 7.43 1.60 41.64
C SER A 215 8.41 0.51 41.20
N SER A 216 8.37 0.11 39.92
CA SER A 216 9.09 -1.07 39.42
C SER A 216 10.52 -0.77 38.93
N VAL A 217 10.77 0.48 38.55
CA VAL A 217 12.03 0.93 37.93
C VAL A 217 12.36 2.35 38.35
N GLU A 218 13.63 2.72 38.25
CA GLU A 218 14.05 4.11 38.44
C GLU A 218 13.55 4.97 37.28
N TRP A 219 13.05 6.18 37.58
CA TRP A 219 12.59 7.13 36.57
C TRP A 219 13.47 8.38 36.57
N LYS A 220 14.00 8.75 35.40
CA LYS A 220 14.80 9.96 35.21
C LYS A 220 14.16 10.83 34.14
N THR A 221 14.28 12.14 34.26
CA THR A 221 13.95 13.04 33.16
C THR A 221 14.91 12.81 31.99
N LEU A 222 14.47 13.15 30.77
CA LEU A 222 15.34 13.14 29.59
C LEU A 222 16.60 14.01 29.83
N LEU A 223 16.46 15.13 30.53
CA LEU A 223 17.56 16.02 30.89
C LEU A 223 18.59 15.36 31.81
N GLU A 224 18.14 14.56 32.78
CA GLU A 224 19.02 13.84 33.71
C GLU A 224 19.76 12.70 33.00
N ALA A 225 19.03 11.91 32.18
CA ALA A 225 19.55 10.70 31.56
C ALA A 225 20.35 10.92 30.26
N CYS A 226 20.07 11.99 29.52
CA CYS A 226 20.61 12.20 28.17
C CYS A 226 21.26 13.58 28.02
N ASP A 227 22.34 13.62 27.24
CA ASP A 227 22.79 14.84 26.59
C ASP A 227 21.86 15.12 25.41
N TYR A 228 21.60 16.40 25.15
CA TYR A 228 20.78 16.79 24.01
C TYR A 228 21.38 17.94 23.22
N VAL A 229 21.04 17.97 21.93
CA VAL A 229 21.35 19.10 21.06
C VAL A 229 20.07 19.54 20.37
N ASP A 230 19.73 20.81 20.57
CA ASP A 230 18.64 21.51 19.89
C ASP A 230 19.25 22.55 18.95
N TYR A 231 18.94 22.48 17.64
CA TYR A 231 19.45 23.38 16.62
C TYR A 231 18.49 24.54 16.29
N ARG A 232 17.52 24.83 17.18
CA ARG A 232 16.68 26.03 17.08
C ARG A 232 17.52 27.32 17.05
N GLY A 233 17.09 28.26 16.20
CA GLY A 233 17.55 29.66 16.21
C GLY A 233 18.07 30.21 14.88
N LYS A 234 18.65 29.38 14.00
CA LYS A 234 19.11 29.83 12.67
C LYS A 234 18.88 28.73 11.64
N THR A 235 18.19 29.06 10.55
CA THR A 235 17.93 28.10 9.46
C THR A 235 19.18 28.03 8.60
N PRO A 236 19.75 26.84 8.36
CA PRO A 236 20.89 26.70 7.45
C PRO A 236 20.53 27.14 6.04
N LYS A 237 21.50 27.71 5.32
CA LYS A 237 21.32 27.99 3.89
C LYS A 237 21.32 26.67 3.13
N LYS A 238 20.24 26.41 2.39
CA LYS A 238 20.09 25.17 1.62
C LYS A 238 20.86 25.27 0.30
N THR A 239 21.41 24.14 -0.10
CA THR A 239 22.19 23.95 -1.33
C THR A 239 21.65 22.74 -2.11
N GLN A 240 22.03 22.61 -3.38
CA GLN A 240 21.62 21.46 -4.22
C GLN A 240 22.44 20.20 -3.94
N SER A 241 23.62 20.33 -3.34
CA SER A 241 24.54 19.24 -3.01
C SER A 241 25.39 19.61 -1.79
N GLY A 242 25.96 18.60 -1.11
CA GLY A 242 26.78 18.77 0.07
C GLY A 242 26.39 17.80 1.19
N ILE A 243 26.44 18.26 2.43
CA ILE A 243 26.07 17.47 3.60
C ILE A 243 24.54 17.41 3.71
N PHE A 244 23.99 16.19 3.78
CA PHE A 244 22.54 15.98 3.84
C PHE A 244 21.94 16.60 5.11
N LEU A 245 20.89 17.41 4.92
CA LEU A 245 20.15 18.06 5.99
C LEU A 245 18.91 17.23 6.35
N VAL A 246 18.95 16.55 7.50
CA VAL A 246 17.80 15.83 8.05
C VAL A 246 16.82 16.83 8.64
N THR A 247 15.68 16.97 7.98
CA THR A 247 14.55 17.80 8.42
C THR A 247 13.51 16.98 9.15
N ALA A 248 12.53 17.64 9.78
CA ALA A 248 11.37 16.96 10.38
C ALA A 248 10.58 16.12 9.36
N LYS A 249 10.65 16.42 8.05
CA LYS A 249 10.01 15.62 6.99
C LYS A 249 10.69 14.25 6.78
N ASN A 250 11.98 14.17 7.08
CA ASN A 250 12.77 12.95 6.92
C ASN A 250 12.59 11.99 8.09
N ILE A 251 12.26 12.49 9.29
CA ILE A 251 12.07 11.62 10.45
C ILE A 251 10.69 10.97 10.33
N ARG A 252 10.63 9.64 10.45
CA ARG A 252 9.42 8.81 10.52
C ARG A 252 9.39 8.08 11.86
N MET A 253 8.29 7.40 12.18
CA MET A 253 8.20 6.58 13.39
C MET A 253 9.08 5.34 13.26
N GLY A 254 10.33 5.43 13.73
CA GLY A 254 11.31 4.34 13.80
C GLY A 254 12.56 4.57 12.94
N TYR A 255 12.45 5.30 11.83
CA TYR A 255 13.52 5.40 10.82
C TYR A 255 13.64 6.80 10.21
N ILE A 256 14.76 7.04 9.52
CA ILE A 256 15.02 8.25 8.75
C ILE A 256 14.80 7.95 7.27
N ASP A 257 13.81 8.60 6.66
CA ASP A 257 13.52 8.58 5.23
C ASP A 257 14.34 9.65 4.50
N TYR A 258 15.42 9.21 3.85
CA TYR A 258 16.31 10.08 3.08
C TYR A 258 15.74 10.51 1.72
N HIS A 259 14.61 9.93 1.30
CA HIS A 259 13.94 10.26 0.04
C HIS A 259 12.77 11.25 0.23
N ALA A 260 12.20 11.34 1.43
CA ALA A 260 11.11 12.28 1.75
C ALA A 260 11.43 13.75 1.47
N SER A 261 12.70 14.14 1.63
CA SER A 261 13.19 15.50 1.37
C SER A 261 14.69 15.45 1.12
N GLN A 262 15.15 15.95 -0.03
CA GLN A 262 16.56 15.97 -0.41
C GLN A 262 17.11 17.39 -0.30
N GLU A 263 17.42 17.79 0.94
CA GLU A 263 18.00 19.10 1.23
C GLU A 263 19.44 18.93 1.72
N PHE A 264 20.31 19.88 1.39
CA PHE A 264 21.72 19.83 1.70
C PHE A 264 22.23 21.17 2.23
N ILE A 265 23.35 21.15 2.95
CA ILE A 265 24.13 22.33 3.30
C ILE A 265 25.56 22.18 2.77
N SER A 266 26.25 23.29 2.52
CA SER A 266 27.65 23.24 2.08
C SER A 266 28.54 22.63 3.16
N GLU A 267 29.66 22.03 2.74
CA GLU A 267 30.66 21.50 3.68
C GLU A 267 31.28 22.61 4.54
N GLU A 268 31.47 23.79 3.96
CA GLU A 268 31.95 25.00 4.65
C GLU A 268 31.02 25.42 5.80
N ASP A 269 29.71 25.31 5.60
CA ASP A 269 28.71 25.67 6.61
C ASP A 269 28.52 24.57 7.67
N TYR A 270 29.01 23.35 7.45
CA TYR A 270 28.72 22.20 8.31
C TYR A 270 29.18 22.43 9.75
N ALA A 271 30.42 22.89 9.94
CA ALA A 271 30.98 23.17 11.26
C ALA A 271 30.22 24.30 11.98
N ILE A 272 29.71 25.29 11.23
CA ILE A 272 28.97 26.43 11.76
C ILE A 272 27.57 25.99 12.21
N VAL A 273 26.86 25.24 11.36
CA VAL A 273 25.50 24.74 11.62
C VAL A 273 25.51 23.75 12.77
N MET A 274 26.50 22.85 12.80
CA MET A 274 26.58 21.77 13.79
C MET A 274 27.48 22.10 14.98
N ARG A 275 27.81 23.38 15.22
CA ARG A 275 28.69 23.84 16.31
C ARG A 275 28.28 23.39 17.71
N ARG A 276 26.99 23.11 17.93
CA ARG A 276 26.45 22.64 19.23
C ARG A 276 26.71 21.14 19.49
N GLY A 277 27.11 20.40 18.45
CA GLY A 277 27.44 18.98 18.55
C GLY A 277 27.19 18.27 17.22
N LEU A 278 28.04 17.29 16.89
CA LEU A 278 27.88 16.47 15.68
C LEU A 278 26.94 15.29 15.95
N PRO A 279 26.12 14.84 14.98
CA PRO A 279 25.36 13.61 15.07
C PRO A 279 26.30 12.41 14.95
N LYS A 280 26.07 11.41 15.78
CA LYS A 280 26.80 10.14 15.76
C LYS A 280 25.83 9.00 15.49
N LYS A 281 26.33 7.89 14.94
CA LYS A 281 25.53 6.66 14.88
C LYS A 281 24.99 6.29 16.26
N GLY A 282 23.73 5.88 16.28
CA GLY A 282 22.98 5.53 17.48
C GLY A 282 22.33 6.70 18.21
N ASP A 283 22.56 7.96 17.83
CA ASP A 283 21.84 9.10 18.42
C ASP A 283 20.32 8.99 18.14
N VAL A 284 19.50 9.43 19.09
CA VAL A 284 18.03 9.35 18.97
C VAL A 284 17.49 10.74 18.64
N LEU A 285 16.76 10.85 17.55
CA LEU A 285 16.14 12.08 17.09
C LEU A 285 14.66 12.09 17.47
N ILE A 286 14.15 13.25 17.85
CA ILE A 286 12.71 13.48 18.02
C ILE A 286 12.28 14.81 17.38
N THR A 287 11.16 14.78 16.67
CA THR A 287 10.54 15.99 16.12
C THR A 287 9.71 16.71 17.18
N THR A 288 9.83 18.03 17.20
CA THR A 288 9.09 18.87 18.15
C THR A 288 7.85 19.51 17.55
N GLU A 289 7.71 19.51 16.22
CA GLU A 289 6.55 19.98 15.47
C GLU A 289 6.60 19.46 14.02
N ALA A 290 5.44 19.44 13.35
CA ALA A 290 5.26 19.15 11.92
C ALA A 290 5.92 17.85 11.38
N PRO A 291 5.53 16.64 11.84
CA PRO A 291 4.63 16.33 12.97
C PRO A 291 5.38 16.26 14.31
N CYS A 292 4.71 16.49 15.43
CA CYS A 292 5.31 16.36 16.77
C CYS A 292 5.43 14.88 17.17
N GLY A 293 6.55 14.49 17.77
CA GLY A 293 6.72 13.18 18.40
C GLY A 293 7.25 12.05 17.51
N PHE A 294 7.64 12.34 16.27
CA PHE A 294 8.28 11.32 15.43
C PHE A 294 9.70 11.08 15.92
N VAL A 295 10.06 9.81 16.08
CA VAL A 295 11.33 9.37 16.65
C VAL A 295 12.07 8.47 15.69
N ALA A 296 13.37 8.71 15.50
CA ALA A 296 14.22 7.83 14.70
C ALA A 296 15.63 7.74 15.29
N GLN A 297 16.39 6.73 14.88
CA GLN A 297 17.79 6.58 15.28
C GLN A 297 18.72 6.92 14.11
N VAL A 298 19.79 7.65 14.39
CA VAL A 298 20.82 8.00 13.40
C VAL A 298 21.58 6.76 12.98
N ASN A 299 21.51 6.42 11.70
CA ASN A 299 22.13 5.23 11.10
C ASN A 299 23.37 5.54 10.24
N ARG A 300 23.64 6.81 9.94
CA ARG A 300 24.84 7.25 9.20
C ARG A 300 25.43 8.52 9.78
N GLU A 301 26.74 8.64 9.64
CA GLU A 301 27.49 9.84 9.99
C GLU A 301 27.52 10.78 8.77
N ASN A 302 27.94 12.04 8.92
CA ASN A 302 27.88 13.07 7.88
C ASN A 302 26.46 13.51 7.51
N ILE A 303 25.65 13.77 8.53
CA ILE A 303 24.36 14.46 8.38
C ILE A 303 24.36 15.75 9.20
N ALA A 304 23.62 16.75 8.73
CA ALA A 304 23.24 17.93 9.48
C ALA A 304 21.80 17.79 9.98
N LEU A 305 21.47 18.41 11.11
CA LEU A 305 20.12 18.38 11.67
C LEU A 305 19.48 19.75 11.52
N ALA A 306 18.29 19.79 10.92
CA ALA A 306 17.54 21.03 10.76
C ALA A 306 16.86 21.46 12.07
N GLN A 307 16.20 22.61 12.01
CA GLN A 307 15.29 23.02 13.07
C GLN A 307 14.18 22.00 13.29
N ARG A 308 13.53 22.09 14.45
CA ARG A 308 12.40 21.22 14.88
C ARG A 308 12.82 19.80 15.23
N VAL A 309 14.07 19.44 15.02
CA VAL A 309 14.66 18.15 15.42
C VAL A 309 15.52 18.37 16.66
N ILE A 310 15.28 17.57 17.69
CA ILE A 310 16.15 17.50 18.87
C ILE A 310 16.83 16.13 18.87
N LYS A 311 18.14 16.16 19.11
CA LYS A 311 18.99 14.98 19.22
C LYS A 311 19.21 14.66 20.69
N TYR A 312 19.07 13.40 21.08
CA TYR A 312 19.42 12.86 22.38
C TYR A 312 20.50 11.78 22.25
N ARG A 313 21.38 11.72 23.24
CA ARG A 313 22.30 10.61 23.44
C ARG A 313 22.39 10.34 24.94
N SER A 314 22.33 9.07 25.34
CA SER A 314 22.54 8.68 26.74
C SER A 314 23.87 9.21 27.27
N LYS A 315 23.86 9.74 28.50
CA LYS A 315 25.07 10.25 29.18
C LYS A 315 26.02 9.16 29.64
N ASN A 316 25.50 7.97 29.92
CA ASN A 316 26.28 6.89 30.51
C ASN A 316 25.83 5.52 29.98
N THR A 317 26.49 4.46 30.44
CA THR A 317 26.22 3.08 30.01
C THR A 317 24.96 2.48 30.61
N GLN A 318 24.29 3.17 31.55
CA GLN A 318 23.05 2.66 32.18
C GLN A 318 21.86 2.74 31.23
N LEU A 319 21.86 3.63 30.24
CA LEU A 319 20.77 3.76 29.26
C LEU A 319 21.27 3.46 27.85
N SER A 320 20.67 2.47 27.20
CA SER A 320 20.88 2.15 25.79
C SER A 320 20.15 3.14 24.90
N ASN A 321 20.82 3.69 23.89
CA ASN A 321 20.16 4.55 22.90
C ASN A 321 19.09 3.80 22.09
N SER A 322 19.27 2.49 21.86
CA SER A 322 18.28 1.68 21.15
C SER A 322 17.05 1.41 22.02
N PHE A 323 17.23 1.22 23.33
CA PHE A 323 16.11 1.17 24.27
C PHE A 323 15.39 2.52 24.33
N LEU A 324 16.14 3.62 24.44
CA LEU A 324 15.59 4.97 24.40
C LEU A 324 14.74 5.19 23.15
N LYS A 325 15.25 4.86 21.96
CA LYS A 325 14.49 4.90 20.69
C LYS A 325 13.14 4.18 20.84
N HIS A 326 13.16 2.92 21.27
CA HIS A 326 11.95 2.12 21.43
C HIS A 326 10.98 2.69 22.45
N TYR A 327 11.46 3.10 23.63
CA TYR A 327 10.62 3.71 24.66
C TYR A 327 9.95 5.00 24.17
N LEU A 328 10.71 5.87 23.48
CA LEU A 328 10.15 7.10 22.92
C LEU A 328 9.12 6.83 21.80
N LEU A 329 9.20 5.69 21.10
CA LEU A 329 8.19 5.25 20.15
C LEU A 329 6.94 4.63 20.81
N GLY A 330 7.08 4.13 22.04
CA GLY A 330 6.01 3.47 22.79
C GLY A 330 4.86 4.42 23.18
N SER A 331 3.64 3.86 23.28
CA SER A 331 2.44 4.63 23.62
C SER A 331 2.56 5.38 24.94
N GLN A 332 3.15 4.75 25.97
CA GLN A 332 3.33 5.39 27.27
C GLN A 332 4.11 6.72 27.21
N PHE A 333 5.14 6.82 26.36
CA PHE A 333 5.87 8.08 26.16
C PHE A 333 5.12 9.04 25.23
N GLN A 334 4.55 8.54 24.13
CA GLN A 334 3.81 9.36 23.18
C GLN A 334 2.61 10.04 23.84
N ASP A 335 1.89 9.37 24.74
CA ASP A 335 0.79 9.96 25.49
C ASP A 335 1.27 11.08 26.42
N LYS A 336 2.37 10.87 27.16
CA LYS A 336 3.00 11.91 27.99
C LYS A 336 3.43 13.11 27.15
N LEU A 337 4.03 12.86 25.99
CA LEU A 337 4.44 13.89 25.03
C LEU A 337 3.24 14.72 24.55
N MET A 338 2.14 14.05 24.15
CA MET A 338 0.95 14.69 23.61
C MET A 338 0.17 15.50 24.65
N GLN A 339 0.20 15.06 25.92
CA GLN A 339 -0.32 15.82 27.06
C GLN A 339 0.52 17.08 27.35
N ALA A 340 1.84 17.00 27.21
CA ALA A 340 2.73 18.15 27.41
C ALA A 340 2.75 19.13 26.21
N ALA A 341 2.38 18.65 25.01
CA ALA A 341 2.34 19.41 23.78
C ALA A 341 1.19 20.43 23.73
N THR A 342 1.46 21.57 23.10
CA THR A 342 0.54 22.70 22.96
C THR A 342 0.15 22.91 21.49
N GLY A 343 -0.90 23.71 21.25
CA GLY A 343 -1.40 24.03 19.91
C GLY A 343 -2.61 23.19 19.51
N SER A 344 -3.61 23.85 18.90
CA SER A 344 -4.86 23.24 18.43
C SER A 344 -4.72 22.69 17.01
N THR A 345 -4.34 23.54 16.05
CA THR A 345 -4.21 23.17 14.62
C THR A 345 -2.91 22.43 14.31
N VAL A 346 -1.80 22.84 14.95
CA VAL A 346 -0.50 22.18 14.84
C VAL A 346 0.00 21.92 16.25
N LYS A 347 0.06 20.65 16.63
CA LYS A 347 0.64 20.21 17.90
C LYS A 347 2.16 20.38 17.85
N GLY A 348 2.73 20.93 18.92
CA GLY A 348 4.17 21.04 19.10
C GLY A 348 4.56 21.12 20.56
N ILE A 349 5.81 20.75 20.87
CA ILE A 349 6.36 20.76 22.23
C ILE A 349 7.56 21.71 22.33
N LYS A 350 7.58 22.51 23.41
CA LYS A 350 8.75 23.33 23.75
C LYS A 350 9.85 22.43 24.31
N GLY A 351 11.11 22.65 23.89
CA GLY A 351 12.26 21.88 24.40
C GLY A 351 12.30 21.83 25.92
N SER A 352 12.11 22.96 26.59
CA SER A 352 12.07 23.06 28.06
C SER A 352 11.05 22.14 28.74
N ARG A 353 9.93 21.80 28.08
CA ARG A 353 8.97 20.80 28.57
C ARG A 353 9.38 19.38 28.18
N LEU A 354 9.82 19.20 26.94
CA LEU A 354 10.25 17.89 26.44
C LEU A 354 11.38 17.30 27.30
N HIS A 355 12.40 18.09 27.64
CA HIS A 355 13.54 17.62 28.44
C HIS A 355 13.14 17.17 29.85
N GLN A 356 11.99 17.61 30.36
CA GLN A 356 11.48 17.28 31.69
C GLN A 356 10.58 16.03 31.70
N LEU A 357 10.27 15.46 30.52
CA LEU A 357 9.53 14.20 30.46
C LEU A 357 10.37 13.06 31.03
N LYS A 358 9.73 12.22 31.86
CA LYS A 358 10.38 11.09 32.53
C LYS A 358 10.40 9.84 31.65
N ILE A 359 11.52 9.14 31.70
CA ILE A 359 11.76 7.84 31.08
C ILE A 359 12.19 6.82 32.14
N PRO A 360 11.86 5.53 31.97
CA PRO A 360 12.27 4.47 32.88
C PRO A 360 13.71 4.08 32.57
N ILE A 361 14.45 3.71 33.61
CA ILE A 361 15.82 3.20 33.55
C ILE A 361 15.82 1.77 34.12
N PRO A 362 15.30 0.76 33.39
CA PRO A 362 15.36 -0.63 33.81
C PRO A 362 16.81 -1.14 33.74
N SER A 363 17.06 -2.34 34.27
CA SER A 363 18.40 -2.96 34.23
C SER A 363 18.90 -3.10 32.79
N LYS A 364 20.23 -3.09 32.61
CA LYS A 364 20.84 -3.20 31.27
C LYS A 364 20.42 -4.50 30.56
N VAL A 365 20.34 -5.60 31.31
CA VAL A 365 19.87 -6.90 30.81
C VAL A 365 18.44 -6.80 30.27
N GLU A 366 17.57 -6.10 31.00
CA GLU A 366 16.17 -5.93 30.58
C GLU A 366 16.04 -5.03 29.36
N GLN A 367 16.82 -3.95 29.30
CA GLN A 367 16.88 -3.09 28.10
C GLN A 367 17.31 -3.89 26.87
N ASP A 368 18.36 -4.69 26.98
CA ASP A 368 18.89 -5.46 25.86
C ASP A 368 17.91 -6.57 25.44
N ARG A 369 17.22 -7.20 26.40
CA ARG A 369 16.13 -8.16 26.14
C ARG A 369 14.98 -7.53 25.35
N ILE A 370 14.50 -6.37 25.79
CA ILE A 370 13.42 -5.63 25.12
C ILE A 370 13.85 -5.23 23.72
N VAL A 371 15.04 -4.62 23.56
CA VAL A 371 15.57 -4.20 22.27
C VAL A 371 15.67 -5.36 21.30
N ALA A 372 16.22 -6.51 21.73
CA ALA A 372 16.35 -7.69 20.89
C ALA A 372 15.00 -8.22 20.39
N ILE A 373 13.97 -8.19 21.24
CA ILE A 373 12.61 -8.61 20.86
C ILE A 373 12.02 -7.61 19.86
N LEU A 374 12.07 -6.31 20.15
CA LEU A 374 11.44 -5.28 19.34
C LEU A 374 12.13 -5.09 17.98
N ASP A 375 13.46 -5.12 17.92
CA ASP A 375 14.19 -5.03 16.66
C ASP A 375 13.88 -6.24 15.76
N LYS A 376 13.75 -7.46 16.31
CA LYS A 376 13.35 -8.66 15.55
C LYS A 376 11.95 -8.50 14.94
N PHE A 377 11.00 -7.92 15.67
CA PHE A 377 9.67 -7.65 15.15
C PHE A 377 9.64 -6.53 14.10
N ASP A 378 10.42 -5.47 14.31
CA ASP A 378 10.52 -4.35 13.37
C ASP A 378 11.08 -4.81 12.03
N THR A 379 12.16 -5.60 12.04
CA THR A 379 12.70 -6.26 10.85
C THR A 379 11.65 -7.10 10.12
N LEU A 380 10.85 -7.89 10.85
CA LEU A 380 9.86 -8.77 10.24
C LEU A 380 8.70 -8.01 9.57
N THR A 381 8.29 -6.86 10.14
CA THR A 381 7.03 -6.19 9.79
C THR A 381 7.18 -4.91 8.97
N ASN A 382 8.34 -4.25 9.04
CA ASN A 382 8.55 -2.92 8.44
C ASN A 382 9.70 -2.87 7.46
N SER A 383 10.62 -3.84 7.48
CA SER A 383 11.74 -3.82 6.54
C SER A 383 11.26 -4.04 5.10
N ILE A 384 11.83 -3.26 4.19
CA ILE A 384 11.59 -3.35 2.74
C ILE A 384 12.70 -4.14 2.03
N THR A 385 13.81 -4.41 2.73
CA THR A 385 14.92 -5.23 2.23
C THR A 385 14.86 -6.67 2.72
N GLU A 386 14.16 -6.91 3.83
CA GLU A 386 13.94 -8.20 4.47
C GLU A 386 12.54 -8.23 5.11
N GLY A 387 12.05 -9.39 5.56
CA GLY A 387 10.74 -9.52 6.21
C GLY A 387 9.54 -9.59 5.25
N LEU A 388 8.33 -9.50 5.83
CA LEU A 388 7.07 -9.71 5.12
C LEU A 388 6.78 -8.69 4.01
N PRO A 389 7.05 -7.38 4.15
CA PRO A 389 6.82 -6.44 3.06
C PRO A 389 7.63 -6.77 1.79
N ARG A 390 8.88 -7.18 1.97
CA ARG A 390 9.74 -7.62 0.85
C ARG A 390 9.21 -8.88 0.19
N GLU A 391 8.77 -9.86 0.99
CA GLU A 391 8.17 -11.08 0.44
C GLU A 391 6.90 -10.78 -0.36
N ILE A 392 6.02 -9.92 0.15
CA ILE A 392 4.80 -9.49 -0.57
C ILE A 392 5.15 -8.82 -1.90
N GLU A 393 6.13 -7.91 -1.92
CA GLU A 393 6.58 -7.25 -3.15
C GLU A 393 7.13 -8.27 -4.17
N LEU A 394 7.95 -9.22 -3.72
CA LEU A 394 8.50 -10.27 -4.59
C LEU A 394 7.40 -11.18 -5.15
N ARG A 395 6.41 -11.55 -4.33
CA ARG A 395 5.26 -12.34 -4.77
C ARG A 395 4.38 -11.59 -5.76
N GLN A 396 4.19 -10.29 -5.58
CA GLN A 396 3.47 -9.45 -6.55
C GLN A 396 4.20 -9.39 -7.90
N LYS A 397 5.52 -9.16 -7.88
CA LYS A 397 6.34 -9.18 -9.10
C LYS A 397 6.33 -10.54 -9.80
N GLN A 398 6.39 -11.61 -9.02
CA GLN A 398 6.29 -12.98 -9.52
C GLN A 398 4.92 -13.25 -10.15
N TYR A 399 3.84 -12.81 -9.50
CA TYR A 399 2.48 -12.90 -10.03
C TYR A 399 2.34 -12.14 -11.36
N GLU A 400 2.82 -10.90 -11.43
CA GLU A 400 2.76 -10.08 -12.65
C GLU A 400 3.53 -10.75 -13.79
N TYR A 401 4.76 -11.23 -13.52
CA TYR A 401 5.56 -11.95 -14.50
C TYR A 401 4.86 -13.21 -15.04
N TYR A 402 4.35 -14.07 -14.15
CA TYR A 402 3.67 -15.30 -14.59
C TYR A 402 2.33 -15.03 -15.25
N ARG A 403 1.57 -14.03 -14.81
CA ARG A 403 0.34 -13.59 -15.46
C ARG A 403 0.63 -13.15 -16.89
N ASP A 404 1.66 -12.33 -17.09
CA ASP A 404 2.01 -11.81 -18.41
C ASP A 404 2.54 -12.92 -19.32
N LEU A 405 3.31 -13.88 -18.76
CA LEU A 405 3.74 -15.08 -19.46
C LEU A 405 2.54 -15.96 -19.87
N LEU A 406 1.60 -16.24 -18.95
CA LEU A 406 0.42 -17.08 -19.22
C LEU A 406 -0.52 -16.49 -20.26
N PHE A 407 -0.48 -15.16 -20.44
CA PHE A 407 -1.26 -14.45 -21.46
C PHE A 407 -0.42 -14.02 -22.68
N SER A 408 0.84 -14.43 -22.78
CA SER A 408 1.70 -14.14 -23.94
C SER A 408 1.44 -15.10 -25.11
N PHE A 409 0.18 -15.19 -25.52
CA PHE A 409 -0.22 -15.94 -26.70
C PHE A 409 0.37 -15.34 -28.00
N PRO A 410 0.69 -16.16 -29.02
CA PRO A 410 1.11 -15.66 -30.32
C PRO A 410 0.06 -14.71 -30.91
N LYS A 411 0.45 -13.47 -31.19
CA LYS A 411 -0.43 -12.48 -31.83
C LYS A 411 -0.36 -12.61 -33.35
N PRO A 412 -1.43 -12.26 -34.09
CA PRO A 412 -1.35 -12.20 -35.54
C PRO A 412 -0.25 -11.21 -35.93
N GLU A 413 0.59 -11.55 -36.91
CA GLU A 413 1.55 -10.60 -37.47
C GLU A 413 0.77 -9.35 -37.90
N THR A 414 1.08 -8.20 -37.29
CA THR A 414 0.57 -6.93 -37.75
C THR A 414 1.19 -6.68 -39.12
N VAL A 415 0.42 -6.93 -40.18
CA VAL A 415 0.75 -6.45 -41.52
C VAL A 415 0.87 -4.94 -41.41
N SER A 416 2.11 -4.48 -41.34
CA SER A 416 2.44 -3.06 -41.35
C SER A 416 2.11 -2.57 -42.76
N ASN A 417 1.02 -1.82 -42.89
CA ASN A 417 0.73 -1.06 -44.11
C ASN A 417 1.51 0.24 -44.11
#